data_AF-A0A292YPV8-F1
#
_entry.id   AF-A0A292YPV8-F1
#
_cell.length_a   1.000
_cell.length_b   1.000
_cell.length_c   1.000
_cell.angle_alpha   90.00
_cell.angle_beta   90.00
_cell.angle_gamma   90.00
#
_symmetry.space_group_name_H-M   'P 1'
#
loop_
_entity.id
_entity.type
_entity.pdbx_description
1 polymer ?
#
loop_
_entity_poly.entity_id
_entity_poly.type
_entity_poly.pdbx_seq_one_letter_code
_entity_poly.pdbx_strand_id
1 'polypeptide(L)' 'MTETGYVLSFRLENETKVAAVFESENDRDGCEISLGMYRSNLGPITREVWERMVGKFNGKCLE' A
#
# COMPACT_ATOMS: atom_id res chain seq x y z
N MET A 1 -6.25 -19.35 10.18
CA MET A 1 -6.86 -18.04 10.50
C MET A 1 -7.04 -17.33 9.18
N THR A 2 -8.25 -17.32 8.66
CA THR A 2 -8.55 -16.65 7.38
C THR A 2 -8.63 -15.17 7.73
N GLU A 3 -7.51 -14.44 7.62
CA GLU A 3 -7.50 -12.98 7.77
C GLU A 3 -8.32 -12.40 6.62
N THR A 4 -9.63 -12.21 6.87
CA THR A 4 -10.56 -11.51 5.99
C THR A 4 -10.24 -10.02 6.04
N GLY A 5 -9.19 -9.62 5.32
CA GLY A 5 -8.85 -8.23 5.08
C GLY A 5 -8.70 -7.98 3.58
N TYR A 6 -8.84 -6.72 3.19
CA TYR A 6 -8.66 -6.27 1.82
C TYR A 6 -7.17 -6.16 1.53
N VAL A 7 -6.67 -6.99 0.62
CA VAL A 7 -5.24 -7.05 0.31
C VAL A 7 -4.91 -6.11 -0.86
N LEU A 8 -3.87 -5.29 -0.68
CA LEU A 8 -3.22 -4.52 -1.73
C LEU A 8 -1.85 -5.13 -2.03
N SER A 9 -1.65 -5.60 -3.26
CA SER A 9 -0.32 -5.98 -3.76
C SER A 9 0.25 -4.85 -4.62
N PHE A 10 1.50 -4.49 -4.40
CA PHE A 10 2.15 -3.38 -5.09
C PHE A 10 3.58 -3.75 -5.50
N ARG A 11 4.07 -3.12 -6.58
CA ARG A 11 5.46 -3.26 -7.03
C ARG A 11 6.18 -1.94 -6.80
N LEU A 12 7.20 -1.99 -5.94
CA LEU A 12 8.09 -0.86 -5.67
C LEU A 12 8.97 -0.55 -6.90
N GLU A 13 9.65 0.59 -6.88
CA GLU A 13 10.55 1.00 -7.97
C GLU A 13 11.67 0.00 -8.26
N ASN A 14 12.16 -0.70 -7.23
CA ASN A 14 13.23 -1.69 -7.32
C ASN A 14 12.69 -3.10 -7.69
N GLU A 15 11.49 -3.14 -8.27
CA GLU A 15 10.77 -4.37 -8.65
C GLU A 15 10.37 -5.30 -7.50
N THR A 16 10.64 -4.91 -6.24
CA THR A 16 10.22 -5.67 -5.06
C THR A 16 8.70 -5.67 -4.99
N LYS A 17 8.12 -6.86 -4.86
CA LYS A 17 6.70 -7.02 -4.58
C LYS A 17 6.49 -6.88 -3.08
N VAL A 18 5.54 -6.03 -2.71
CA VAL A 18 5.09 -5.84 -1.33
C VAL A 18 3.58 -6.02 -1.28
N ALA A 19 3.08 -6.39 -0.11
CA ALA A 19 1.64 -6.47 0.12
C ALA A 19 1.28 -5.84 1.46
N ALA A 20 0.03 -5.39 1.57
CA ALA A 20 -0.55 -4.90 2.80
C ALA A 20 -2.00 -5.37 2.91
N VAL A 21 -2.44 -5.59 4.13
CA VAL A 21 -3.82 -5.92 4.45
C VAL A 21 -4.48 -4.73 5.15
N PHE A 22 -5.74 -4.50 4.81
CA PHE A 22 -6.56 -3.43 5.37
C PHE A 22 -7.86 -4.02 5.92
N GLU A 23 -8.40 -3.42 6.99
CA GLU A 23 -9.67 -3.84 7.58
C GLU A 23 -10.88 -3.36 6.76
N SER A 24 -10.69 -2.35 5.90
CA SER A 24 -11.74 -1.72 5.09
C SER A 24 -11.32 -1.61 3.62
N GLU A 25 -12.27 -1.86 2.72
CA GLU A 25 -12.07 -1.66 1.27
C GLU A 25 -11.74 -0.21 0.94
N ASN A 26 -12.38 0.73 1.64
CA ASN A 26 -12.18 2.16 1.41
C ASN A 26 -10.76 2.61 1.79
N ASP A 27 -10.19 2.04 2.85
CA ASP A 27 -8.80 2.31 3.23
C ASP A 27 -7.81 1.71 2.22
N ARG A 28 -8.08 0.48 1.75
CA ARG A 28 -7.29 -0.16 0.71
C ARG A 28 -7.30 0.65 -0.59
N ASP A 29 -8.48 1.09 -1.03
CA ASP A 29 -8.66 1.85 -2.27
C ASP A 29 -8.05 3.26 -2.16
N GLY A 30 -8.29 3.94 -1.02
CA GLY A 30 -7.67 5.22 -0.71
C GLY A 30 -6.13 5.14 -0.72
N CYS A 31 -5.56 4.04 -0.20
CA CYS A 31 -4.14 3.78 -0.25
C CYS A 31 -3.64 3.58 -1.69
N GLU A 32 -4.31 2.76 -2.50
CA GLU A 32 -3.95 2.52 -3.90
C GLU A 32 -3.97 3.82 -4.73
N ILE A 33 -5.05 4.60 -4.60
CA ILE A 33 -5.21 5.87 -5.30
C ILE A 33 -4.09 6.84 -4.90
N SER A 34 -3.82 6.96 -3.59
CA SER A 34 -2.78 7.86 -3.07
C SER A 34 -1.38 7.46 -3.54
N LEU A 35 -1.09 6.17 -3.64
CA LEU A 35 0.17 5.67 -4.19
C LEU A 35 0.30 6.02 -5.67
N GLY A 36 -0.78 5.88 -6.45
CA GLY A 36 -0.80 6.30 -7.86
C GLY A 36 -0.55 7.80 -8.02
N MET A 37 -1.21 8.62 -7.20
CA MET A 37 -1.01 10.08 -7.20
C MET A 37 0.40 10.46 -6.78
N TYR A 38 0.94 9.84 -5.73
CA TYR A 38 2.32 10.08 -5.30
C TYR A 38 3.29 9.74 -6.43
N ARG A 39 3.12 8.57 -7.06
CA ARG A 39 3.98 8.12 -8.16
C ARG A 39 4.00 9.10 -9.32
N SER A 40 2.83 9.66 -9.65
CA SER A 40 2.70 10.59 -10.76
C SER A 40 3.27 11.99 -10.46
N ASN A 41 3.27 12.43 -9.21
CA ASN A 41 3.60 13.82 -8.85
C ASN A 41 4.96 13.99 -8.16
N LEU A 42 5.37 13.02 -7.35
CA LEU A 42 6.49 13.15 -6.41
C LEU A 42 7.64 12.19 -6.75
N GLY A 43 7.41 11.20 -7.61
CA GLY A 43 8.43 10.26 -8.07
C GLY A 43 8.23 8.86 -7.52
N PRO A 44 9.28 8.04 -7.47
CA PRO A 44 9.13 6.61 -7.28
C PRO A 44 8.64 6.22 -5.88
N ILE A 45 8.04 5.03 -5.77
CA ILE A 45 7.55 4.47 -4.51
C ILE A 45 8.63 3.54 -3.95
N THR A 46 9.35 4.03 -2.95
CA THR A 46 10.28 3.26 -2.12
C THR A 46 9.53 2.46 -1.06
N ARG A 47 10.25 1.57 -0.37
CA ARG A 47 9.71 0.86 0.80
C ARG A 47 9.25 1.82 1.90
N GLU A 48 10.01 2.88 2.18
CA GLU A 48 9.65 3.88 3.19
C GLU A 48 8.34 4.62 2.83
N VAL A 49 8.18 5.02 1.55
CA VAL A 49 6.93 5.65 1.09
C VAL A 49 5.76 4.68 1.20
N TRP A 50 5.98 3.42 0.82
CA TRP A 50 4.97 2.37 0.96
C TRP A 50 4.52 2.19 2.41
N GLU A 51 5.45 1.99 3.34
CA GLU A 51 5.14 1.80 4.78
C GLU A 51 4.39 3.00 5.35
N ARG A 52 4.83 4.21 4.99
CA ARG A 52 4.16 5.45 5.39
C ARG A 52 2.74 5.56 4.85
N MET A 53 2.52 5.21 3.58
CA MET A 53 1.19 5.25 2.97
C MET A 53 0.27 4.21 3.58
N VAL A 54 0.73 2.97 3.72
CA VAL A 54 -0.02 1.88 4.35
C VAL A 54 -0.44 2.29 5.77
N GLY A 55 0.48 2.82 6.58
CA GLY A 55 0.17 3.30 7.92
C GLY A 55 -0.82 4.47 7.95
N LYS A 56 -0.77 5.38 6.97
CA LYS A 56 -1.73 6.50 6.86
C LYS A 56 -3.17 6.01 6.64
N PHE A 57 -3.35 4.88 5.98
CA PHE A 57 -4.64 4.26 5.69
C PHE A 57 -4.95 3.09 6.64
N ASN A 58 -4.35 3.07 7.85
CA ASN A 58 -4.60 2.04 8.87
C ASN A 58 -4.32 0.59 8.39
N GLY A 59 -3.51 0.42 7.34
CA GLY A 59 -3.12 -0.87 6.83
C GLY A 59 -1.95 -1.48 7.60
N LYS A 60 -1.75 -2.77 7.40
CA LYS A 60 -0.61 -3.53 7.94
C LYS A 60 0.17 -4.14 6.78
N CYS A 61 1.47 -3.86 6.70
CA CYS A 61 2.32 -4.52 5.72
C CYS A 61 2.38 -6.03 6.00
N LEU A 62 2.32 -6.81 4.93
CA LEU A 62 2.52 -8.25 4.96
C LEU A 62 3.98 -8.51 4.57
N GLU A 63 4.71 -9.24 5.42
CA GLU A 63 6.11 -9.64 5.22
C GLU A 63 6.24 -10.81 4.24
#